data_AF-A0A2B7YS93-F1
#
_entry.id   AF-A0A2B7YS93-F1
#
_cell.length_a   1.000
_cell.length_b   1.000
_cell.length_c   1.000
_cell.angle_alpha   90.00
_cell.angle_beta   90.00
_cell.angle_gamma   90.00
#
_symmetry.space_group_name_H-M   'P 1'
#
loop_
_entity.id
_entity.type
_entity.pdbx_description
1 polymer ?
#
loop_
_entity_poly.entity_id
_entity_poly.type
_entity_poly.pdbx_seq_one_letter_code
_entity_poly.pdbx_strand_id
1 'polypeptide(L)'
;MGEMNITYTYEELNREKSLLLLTNFVREMVLQKANKDKIYEDGECLSVSEVQELYEDKLASMDAESYDKLIATIMDNIRDKIL
;
A
#
# COMPACT_ATOMS: atom_id res chain seq x y z
N MET A 1 1.79 14.07 33.27
CA MET A 1 1.61 13.05 32.21
C MET A 1 3.00 12.69 31.74
N GLY A 2 3.47 11.47 32.04
CA GLY A 2 4.78 11.03 31.60
C GLY A 2 4.79 10.83 30.10
N GLU A 3 5.81 11.36 29.43
CA GLU A 3 6.05 11.10 28.01
C GLU A 3 6.21 9.59 27.83
N MET A 4 5.26 8.95 27.15
CA MET A 4 5.43 7.57 26.69
C MET A 4 6.45 7.58 25.56
N ASN A 5 7.70 7.24 25.89
CA ASN A 5 8.69 6.90 24.87
C ASN A 5 8.30 5.57 24.23
N ILE A 6 7.53 5.65 23.13
CA ILE A 6 7.29 4.50 22.26
C ILE A 6 8.63 4.16 21.62
N THR A 7 9.20 3.02 22.03
CA THR A 7 10.49 2.54 21.51
C THR A 7 10.19 1.53 20.41
N TYR A 8 10.43 1.91 19.15
CA TYR A 8 10.29 1.02 18.01
C TYR A 8 11.57 0.22 17.80
N THR A 9 11.43 -1.03 17.38
CA THR A 9 12.53 -1.79 16.77
C THR A 9 12.87 -1.22 15.39
N TYR A 10 14.10 -1.45 14.94
CA TYR A 10 14.52 -1.05 13.60
C TYR A 10 13.66 -1.68 12.49
N GLU A 11 13.21 -2.92 12.71
CA GLU A 11 12.34 -3.66 11.80
C GLU A 11 10.95 -3.03 11.69
N GLU A 12 10.34 -2.67 12.83
CA GLU A 12 9.05 -1.96 12.85
C GLU A 12 9.15 -0.61 12.14
N LEU A 13 10.21 0.16 12.38
CA LEU A 13 10.43 1.44 11.70
C LEU A 13 10.59 1.28 10.18
N ASN A 14 11.32 0.26 9.73
CA ASN A 14 11.47 0.00 8.31
C ASN A 14 10.16 -0.45 7.66
N ARG A 15 9.35 -1.23 8.38
CA ARG A 15 8.02 -1.64 7.92
C ARG A 15 7.07 -0.46 7.77
N GLU A 16 7.06 0.48 8.72
CA GLU A 16 6.26 1.71 8.59
C GLU A 16 6.70 2.55 7.39
N LYS A 17 8.02 2.69 7.17
CA LYS A 17 8.56 3.40 6.01
C LYS A 17 8.17 2.74 4.69
N SER A 18 8.29 1.41 4.60
CA SER A 18 7.91 0.69 3.38
C SER A 18 6.41 0.76 3.14
N LEU A 19 5.58 0.73 4.20
CA LEU A 19 4.14 0.88 4.09
C LEU A 19 3.79 2.27 3.55
N LEU A 20 4.38 3.32 4.09
CA LEU A 20 4.18 4.69 3.61
C LEU A 20 4.57 4.84 2.13
N LEU A 21 5.72 4.27 1.74
CA LEU A 21 6.17 4.28 0.35
C LEU A 21 5.19 3.54 -0.57
N LEU A 22 4.72 2.37 -0.16
CA LEU A 22 3.78 1.57 -0.93
C LEU A 22 2.42 2.26 -1.05
N THR A 23 1.91 2.86 0.02
CA THR A 23 0.67 3.65 0.00
C THR A 23 0.77 4.80 -1.00
N ASN A 24 1.86 5.58 -0.96
CA ASN A 24 2.07 6.67 -1.90
C ASN A 24 2.17 6.16 -3.35
N PHE A 25 2.87 5.04 -3.56
CA PHE A 25 2.96 4.41 -4.88
C PHE A 25 1.59 4.01 -5.40
N VAL A 26 0.76 3.34 -4.59
CA VAL A 26 -0.59 2.93 -5.02
C VAL A 26 -1.47 4.14 -5.34
N ARG A 27 -1.44 5.20 -4.53
CA ARG A 27 -2.18 6.45 -4.81
C ARG A 27 -1.87 6.98 -6.20
N GLU A 28 -0.59 7.10 -6.54
CA GLU A 28 -0.14 7.59 -7.84
C GLU A 28 -0.52 6.66 -8.99
N MET A 29 -0.41 5.34 -8.78
CA MET A 29 -0.80 4.35 -9.78
C MET A 29 -2.30 4.39 -10.07
N VAL A 30 -3.15 4.51 -9.04
CA VAL A 30 -4.60 4.67 -9.18
C VAL A 30 -4.91 5.95 -9.98
N LEU A 31 -4.25 7.07 -9.69
CA LEU A 31 -4.43 8.33 -10.44
C LEU A 31 -4.05 8.17 -11.92
N GLN A 32 -2.91 7.54 -12.21
CA GLN A 32 -2.46 7.31 -13.59
C GLN A 32 -3.38 6.37 -14.37
N LYS A 33 -4.09 5.46 -13.68
CA LYS A 33 -4.96 4.45 -14.27
C LYS A 33 -6.45 4.76 -14.18
N ALA A 34 -6.83 5.84 -13.50
CA ALA A 34 -8.21 6.24 -13.23
C ALA A 34 -9.13 6.25 -14.47
N ASN A 35 -8.59 6.61 -15.64
CA ASN A 35 -9.36 6.67 -16.88
C ASN A 35 -9.47 5.33 -17.62
N LYS A 36 -8.71 4.31 -17.21
CA LYS A 36 -8.60 3.00 -17.87
C LYS A 36 -9.23 1.89 -17.05
N ASP A 37 -8.96 1.88 -15.76
CA ASP A 37 -9.36 0.80 -14.86
C ASP A 37 -10.48 1.30 -13.95
N LYS A 38 -11.72 0.90 -14.24
CA LYS A 38 -12.88 1.20 -13.40
C LYS A 38 -13.05 0.10 -12.36
N ILE A 39 -13.08 0.48 -11.09
CA ILE A 39 -13.29 -0.44 -9.98
C ILE A 39 -14.72 -0.29 -9.49
N TYR A 40 -15.36 -1.42 -9.21
CA TYR A 40 -16.74 -1.48 -8.74
C TYR A 40 -16.80 -2.18 -7.38
N GLU A 41 -17.63 -1.65 -6.49
CA GLU A 41 -17.97 -2.26 -5.19
C GLU A 41 -19.48 -2.18 -5.02
N ASP A 42 -20.11 -3.29 -4.60
CA ASP A 42 -21.57 -3.44 -4.47
C ASP A 42 -22.39 -3.00 -5.70
N GLY A 43 -21.80 -3.08 -6.90
CA GLY A 43 -22.43 -2.72 -8.17
C GLY A 43 -22.29 -1.24 -8.56
N GLU A 44 -21.67 -0.41 -7.72
CA GLU A 44 -21.40 1.00 -8.00
C GLU A 44 -19.95 1.20 -8.45
N CYS A 45 -19.74 2.13 -9.39
CA CYS A 45 -18.39 2.49 -9.85
C CYS A 45 -17.79 3.47 -8.85
N LEU A 46 -16.69 3.07 -8.21
CA LEU A 46 -15.99 3.92 -7.28
C LEU A 46 -15.31 5.09 -8.00
N SER A 47 -15.30 6.24 -7.36
CA SER A 47 -14.47 7.38 -7.74
C SER A 47 -12.99 7.09 -7.46
N VAL A 48 -12.11 7.89 -8.06
CA VAL A 48 -10.65 7.74 -7.87
C VAL A 48 -10.26 7.81 -6.40
N SER A 49 -10.82 8.74 -5.65
CA SER A 49 -10.55 8.90 -4.22
C SER A 49 -11.02 7.70 -3.41
N GLU A 50 -12.23 7.19 -3.68
CA GLU A 50 -12.76 6.00 -3.01
C GLU A 50 -11.91 4.76 -3.31
N VAL A 51 -11.39 4.64 -4.54
CA VAL A 51 -10.45 3.57 -4.88
C VAL A 51 -9.14 3.72 -4.11
N GLN A 52 -8.59 4.93 -3.97
CA GLN A 52 -7.37 5.16 -3.18
C GLN A 52 -7.57 4.78 -1.72
N GLU A 53 -8.67 5.23 -1.10
CA GLU A 53 -9.05 4.90 0.26
C GLU A 53 -9.22 3.37 0.44
N LEU A 54 -9.89 2.71 -0.50
CA LEU A 54 -10.05 1.25 -0.49
C LEU A 54 -8.71 0.51 -0.49
N TYR A 55 -7.75 0.94 -1.32
CA TYR A 55 -6.42 0.32 -1.34
C TYR A 55 -5.64 0.60 -0.04
N GLU A 56 -5.74 1.80 0.50
CA GLU A 56 -5.10 2.18 1.76
C GLU A 56 -5.60 1.33 2.94
N ASP A 57 -6.92 1.18 3.06
CA ASP A 57 -7.53 0.38 4.11
C ASP A 57 -7.12 -1.09 3.99
N LYS A 58 -7.02 -1.62 2.75
CA LYS A 58 -6.54 -2.98 2.51
C LYS A 58 -5.05 -3.16 2.82
N LEU A 59 -4.22 -2.15 2.56
CA LEU A 59 -2.81 -2.18 2.91
C LEU A 59 -2.60 -2.07 4.43
N ALA A 60 -3.37 -1.21 5.11
CA ALA A 60 -3.28 -1.00 6.55
C ALA A 60 -3.78 -2.21 7.37
N SER A 61 -4.76 -2.95 6.84
CA SER A 61 -5.30 -4.17 7.47
C SER A 61 -4.50 -5.44 7.16
N MET A 62 -3.44 -5.35 6.33
CA MET A 62 -2.66 -6.50 5.90
C MET A 62 -1.75 -7.03 7.01
N ASP A 63 -1.77 -8.34 7.22
CA ASP A 63 -0.90 -9.00 8.18
C ASP A 63 0.59 -9.00 7.74
N ALA A 64 1.48 -9.37 8.66
CA ALA A 64 2.92 -9.34 8.43
C ALA A 64 3.36 -10.20 7.24
N GLU A 65 2.87 -11.44 7.19
CA GLU A 65 3.29 -12.43 6.20
C GLU A 65 2.77 -12.05 4.81
N SER A 66 1.51 -11.62 4.71
CA SER A 66 0.91 -11.16 3.45
C SER A 66 1.61 -9.92 2.90
N TYR A 67 1.96 -8.98 3.77
CA TYR A 67 2.69 -7.77 3.38
C TYR A 67 4.09 -8.11 2.84
N ASP A 68 4.84 -8.98 3.52
CA ASP A 68 6.19 -9.36 3.10
C ASP A 68 6.16 -10.07 1.74
N LYS A 69 5.16 -10.95 1.51
CA LYS A 69 4.92 -11.59 0.21
C LYS A 69 4.60 -10.57 -0.89
N LEU A 70 3.79 -9.54 -0.58
CA LEU A 70 3.47 -8.47 -1.52
C LEU A 70 4.74 -7.71 -1.93
N ILE A 71 5.56 -7.30 -0.95
CA ILE A 71 6.83 -6.59 -1.23
C ILE A 71 7.78 -7.45 -2.06
N ALA A 72 7.95 -8.73 -1.72
CA ALA A 72 8.77 -9.66 -2.51
C ALA A 72 8.28 -9.74 -3.95
N THR A 73 6.96 -9.91 -4.14
CA THR A 73 6.35 -9.99 -5.48
C THR A 73 6.54 -8.70 -6.28
N ILE A 74 6.42 -7.53 -5.65
CA ILE A 74 6.67 -6.24 -6.31
C ILE A 74 8.14 -6.15 -6.74
N MET A 75 9.07 -6.48 -5.85
CA MET A 75 10.50 -6.40 -6.13
C MET A 75 10.94 -7.39 -7.21
N ASP A 76 10.41 -8.62 -7.22
CA ASP A 76 10.69 -9.62 -8.25
C ASP A 76 10.16 -9.16 -9.61
N ASN A 77 8.92 -8.63 -9.68
CA ASN A 77 8.40 -8.07 -10.93
C ASN A 77 9.21 -6.87 -11.43
N ILE A 78 9.68 -5.99 -10.53
CA ILE A 78 10.56 -4.87 -10.90
C ILE A 78 11.89 -5.41 -11.44
N ARG A 79 12.49 -6.39 -10.75
CA ARG A 79 13.73 -7.03 -11.16
C ARG A 79 13.60 -7.61 -12.56
N ASP A 80 12.58 -8.42 -12.81
CA ASP A 80 12.36 -9.11 -14.09
C ASP A 80 12.07 -8.16 -15.26
N LYS A 81 11.66 -6.92 -14.99
CA LYS A 81 11.38 -5.90 -16.01
C LYS A 81 12.54 -4.97 -16.28
N ILE A 82 13.46 -4.79 -15.34
CA ILE A 82 14.57 -3.85 -15.44
C ILE A 82 15.89 -4.56 -15.73
N LEU A 83 16.13 -5.73 -15.15
CA LEU A 83 17.34 -6.54 -15.34
C LEU A 83 17.11 -7.65 -16.35
#